data_AF-A0A8J6RW79-F1
#
_entry.id   AF-A0A8J6RW79-F1
#
_cell.length_a   1.000
_cell.length_b   1.000
_cell.length_c   1.000
_cell.angle_alpha   90.00
_cell.angle_beta   90.00
_cell.angle_gamma   90.00
#
_symmetry.space_group_name_H-M   'P 1'
#
loop_
_entity.id
_entity.type
_entity.pdbx_description
1 polymer ?
#
loop_
_entity_poly.entity_id
_entity_poly.type
_entity_poly.pdbx_seq_one_letter_code
_entity_poly.pdbx_strand_id
1 'polypeptide(L)' 'MAPRYNKIKFPLWQFLNQPIFSSKTKLVLNPRRFLYLYSIHLLERCLAKDYEPGKRYPR' A
#
# COMPACT_ATOMS: atom_id res chain seq x y z
N MET A 1 10.52 -20.58 -13.90
CA MET A 1 10.90 -19.20 -14.27
C MET A 1 10.58 -18.28 -13.10
N ALA A 2 11.58 -17.75 -12.41
CA ALA A 2 11.36 -16.77 -11.34
C ALA A 2 10.95 -15.43 -11.98
N PRO A 3 9.91 -14.74 -11.49
CA PRO A 3 9.52 -13.45 -12.04
C PRO A 3 10.68 -12.46 -11.81
N ARG A 4 11.26 -11.96 -12.91
CA ARG A 4 12.17 -10.83 -12.87
C ARG A 4 11.36 -9.63 -12.40
N TYR A 5 11.44 -9.33 -11.09
CA TYR A 5 10.85 -8.13 -10.51
C TYR A 5 11.48 -6.91 -11.18
N ASN A 6 10.84 -6.43 -12.25
CA ASN A 6 11.14 -5.13 -12.82
C ASN A 6 10.98 -4.13 -11.68
N LYS A 7 12.06 -3.36 -11.40
CA LYS A 7 12.15 -2.35 -10.33
C LYS A 7 11.27 -1.13 -10.60
N ILE A 8 10.07 -1.33 -11.15
CA ILE A 8 9.05 -0.30 -11.18
C ILE A 8 8.58 -0.17 -9.73
N LYS A 9 9.25 0.72 -8.99
CA LYS A 9 8.91 1.06 -7.60
C LYS A 9 7.55 1.74 -7.49
N PHE A 10 6.93 2.07 -8.63
CA PHE A 10 5.61 2.67 -8.70
C PHE A 10 4.52 1.59 -8.81
N PRO A 11 3.57 1.55 -7.88
CA PRO A 11 2.42 0.65 -7.95
C PRO A 11 1.43 1.17 -9.00
N LEU A 12 1.79 1.03 -10.29
CA LEU A 12 1.02 1.52 -11.45
C LEU A 12 -0.38 0.94 -11.46
N TRP A 13 -0.48 -0.36 -11.17
CA TRP A 13 -1.76 -1.06 -11.15
C TRP A 13 -2.70 -0.52 -10.07
N GLN A 14 -2.18 -0.26 -8.87
CA GLN A 14 -2.98 0.28 -7.77
C GLN A 14 -3.36 1.75 -7.99
N PHE A 15 -2.52 2.52 -8.70
CA PHE A 15 -2.85 3.87 -9.10
C PHE A 15 -3.97 3.90 -10.14
N LEU A 16 -3.95 3.00 -11.13
CA LEU A 16 -4.99 2.92 -12.15
C LEU A 16 -6.32 2.37 -11.61
N ASN A 17 -6.26 1.45 -10.64
CA ASN A 17 -7.45 0.89 -9.96
C ASN A 17 -7.96 1.75 -8.79
N GLN A 18 -7.63 3.05 -8.76
CA GLN A 18 -8.22 3.93 -7.77
C GLN A 18 -9.76 3.95 -7.91
N PRO A 19 -10.52 3.88 -6.80
CA PRO A 19 -11.97 3.98 -6.86
C PRO A 19 -12.39 5.39 -7.30
N ILE A 20 -12.88 5.50 -8.53
CA ILE A 20 -13.12 6.79 -9.21
C ILE A 20 -14.35 7.52 -8.63
N PHE A 21 -15.29 6.78 -8.03
CA PHE A 21 -16.61 7.30 -7.60
C PHE A 21 -16.99 6.97 -6.15
N SER A 22 -16.00 6.74 -5.28
CA SER A 22 -16.29 6.43 -3.88
C SER A 22 -16.36 7.70 -3.05
N SER A 23 -17.50 7.92 -2.38
CA SER A 23 -17.67 9.01 -1.40
C SER A 23 -16.74 8.90 -0.20
N LYS A 24 -16.19 7.68 0.04
CA LYS A 24 -15.32 7.38 1.17
C LYS A 24 -13.84 7.59 0.88
N THR A 25 -13.43 7.56 -0.39
CA THR A 25 -12.02 7.60 -0.77
C THR A 25 -11.79 8.67 -1.81
N LYS A 26 -10.99 9.68 -1.45
CA LYS A 26 -10.62 10.76 -2.37
C LYS A 26 -9.75 10.20 -3.49
N LEU A 27 -10.17 10.44 -4.74
CA LEU A 27 -9.35 10.20 -5.92
C LEU A 27 -8.06 11.03 -5.83
N VAL A 28 -6.90 10.39 -5.92
CA VAL A 28 -5.60 11.08 -5.87
C VAL A 28 -4.93 10.99 -7.23
N LEU A 29 -5.13 12.01 -8.06
CA LEU A 29 -4.56 12.09 -9.42
C LEU A 29 -3.06 12.41 -9.44
N ASN A 30 -2.51 12.95 -8.35
CA ASN A 30 -1.08 13.26 -8.27
C ASN A 30 -0.29 11.99 -7.94
N PRO A 31 0.58 11.49 -8.84
CA PRO A 31 1.29 10.22 -8.67
C PRO A 31 2.25 10.23 -7.47
N ARG A 32 2.90 11.37 -7.16
CA ARG A 32 3.79 11.48 -5.99
C ARG A 32 3.01 11.38 -4.69
N ARG A 33 1.84 12.02 -4.64
CA ARG A 33 0.96 11.99 -3.47
C ARG A 33 0.37 10.59 -3.27
N PHE A 34 0.00 9.92 -4.34
CA PHE A 34 -0.47 8.54 -4.29
C PHE A 34 0.61 7.60 -3.73
N LEU A 35 1.84 7.68 -4.24
CA LEU A 35 2.96 6.89 -3.75
C LEU A 35 3.16 7.02 -2.24
N TYR A 36 3.20 8.26 -1.74
CA TYR A 36 3.40 8.53 -0.33
C TYR A 36 2.32 7.88 0.53
N LEU A 37 1.05 8.07 0.16
CA LEU A 37 -0.09 7.48 0.87
C LEU A 37 -0.08 5.95 0.77
N TYR A 38 0.25 5.40 -0.40
CA TYR A 38 0.33 3.96 -0.62
C TYR A 38 1.41 3.32 0.26
N SER A 39 2.59 3.95 0.37
CA SER A 39 3.67 3.47 1.24
C SER A 39 3.26 3.45 2.71
N ILE A 40 2.61 4.52 3.20
CA ILE A 40 2.09 4.57 4.56
C ILE A 40 1.09 3.43 4.80
N HIS A 41 0.12 3.27 3.91
CA HIS A 41 -0.92 2.25 4.08
C HIS A 41 -0.37 0.83 4.02
N LEU A 42 0.70 0.61 3.25
CA LEU A 42 1.40 -0.66 3.20
C LEU A 42 2.13 -0.94 4.52
N LEU A 43 2.80 0.06 5.09
CA LEU A 43 3.44 -0.04 6.40
C LEU A 43 2.40 -0.29 7.50
N GLU A 44 1.27 0.42 7.50
CA GLU A 44 0.16 0.19 8.43
C GLU A 44 -0.36 -1.24 8.36
N ARG A 45 -0.54 -1.79 7.14
CA ARG A 45 -0.99 -3.17 6.96
C ARG A 45 0.04 -4.21 7.38
N CYS A 46 1.32 -3.97 7.12
CA CYS A 46 2.39 -4.83 7.60
C CYS A 46 2.43 -4.82 9.12
N LEU A 47 2.41 -3.63 9.72
CA LEU A 47 2.38 -3.46 11.17
C LEU A 47 1.15 -4.14 11.80
N ALA A 48 -0.03 -3.99 11.20
CA ALA A 48 -1.25 -4.64 11.67
C ALA A 48 -1.23 -6.17 11.48
N LYS A 49 -0.55 -6.68 10.44
CA LYS A 49 -0.34 -8.13 10.24
C LYS A 49 0.66 -8.72 11.24
N ASP A 50 1.69 -7.97 11.60
CA ASP A 50 2.64 -8.37 12.64
C ASP A 50 2.03 -8.27 14.05
N TYR A 51 0.95 -7.48 14.19
CA TYR A 51 0.15 -7.39 15.40
C TYR A 51 -0.89 -8.51 15.48
N GLU A 52 -0.43 -9.71 15.81
CA GLU A 52 -1.31 -10.78 16.31
C GLU A 52 -1.63 -10.48 17.80
N PRO A 53 -2.89 -10.20 18.18
CA PRO A 53 -3.26 -9.94 19.56
C PRO A 53 -3.07 -11.20 20.41
N GLY A 54 -1.87 -11.36 20.97
CA GLY A 54 -1.46 -12.56 21.71
C GLY A 54 0.02 -12.90 21.60
N LYS A 55 0.75 -12.36 20.62
CA LYS A 55 2.20 -12.57 20.51
C LYS A 55 2.97 -11.40 21.12
N ARG A 56 3.23 -11.52 22.43
CA ARG A 56 4.13 -10.64 23.16
C ARG A 56 5.56 -10.97 22.72
N TYR A 57 6.19 -10.13 21.90
CA TYR A 57 7.61 -10.28 21.58
C TYR A 57 8.44 -10.11 22.85
N PRO A 58 9.31 -11.08 23.22
CA PRO A 58 10.23 -10.89 24.33
C PRO A 58 11.22 -9.77 23.97
N ARG A 59 11.40 -8.86 24.92
CA ARG A 59 12.24 -7.68 24.84
C ARG A 59 13.72 -8.02 24.75
#